data_AF-A0A8S1HWI4-F1
#
_entry.id   AF-A0A8S1HWI4-F1
#
_cell.length_a   1.000
_cell.length_b   1.000
_cell.length_c   1.000
_cell.angle_alpha   90.00
_cell.angle_beta   90.00
_cell.angle_gamma   90.00
#
_symmetry.space_group_name_H-M   'P 1'
#
loop_
_entity.id
_entity.type
_entity.pdbx_description
1 polymer ?
#
loop_
_entity_poly.entity_id
_entity_poly.type
_entity_poly.pdbx_seq_one_letter_code
_entity_poly.pdbx_strand_id
1 'polypeptide(L)'
;MPELDDYSAANGGTEINGRSDSLKAEEANALREWNPTKLLRALYEVSYEPRVETKRNRFINIEGHVEVPSDETNNAEELEREWRQEYVRTKEGRLQIFATHYAGEAPVREIILSGADVDANREERTFNIHGGREHIKYFIRVPSNVFDKWRQALLSHCASSQIDAYVKPFPGAFRHLTERVLILELGSCSIRAGVLTTEPSLPQVFFPAIAIRKENGEIVVGEDAYLPEIRHQGDFVKPIEAHDPSVERYTIDKEVLKACIGKVVKDLKIDPKIYLLSIPHNIPTALIGELLGICLNEVKFQAAAITRHPSLILYAYDVTTGVVIDIGDRLHIVPVIDGYVVESAICSIPYGATQVRESLRTSLIANNKGLYGFQSPVEKLILRYVLEQTSYVPEDYAREEKNESRHVKVSLDDFDPTPGMQTKFDIDTSRFMCTEGLFRPKKWGIDAKGLHQLIHEAVLQSPIDSRRTLYRNIYLAGGASLMPGLAEKLEQELSTIVPNTIHTQVNISPWRYNAAYLGAQIVASASTFSDSCVTSEQLPKFLAQLQSF
;
A
#
# COMPACT_ATOMS: atom_id res chain seq x y z
N MET A 1 0.26 63.78 -42.85
CA MET A 1 1.15 64.66 -42.06
C MET A 1 0.83 64.48 -40.60
N PRO A 2 1.80 64.14 -39.74
CA PRO A 2 2.85 63.10 -39.88
C PRO A 2 2.73 62.09 -38.69
N GLU A 3 3.16 60.83 -38.75
CA GLU A 3 4.51 60.25 -38.94
C GLU A 3 5.55 60.58 -37.85
N LEU A 4 6.11 59.48 -37.31
CA LEU A 4 7.50 59.27 -36.83
C LEU A 4 7.96 59.98 -35.53
N ASP A 5 8.46 59.18 -34.56
CA ASP A 5 9.91 58.93 -34.55
C ASP A 5 10.35 57.76 -33.66
N ASP A 6 11.30 57.03 -34.26
CA ASP A 6 12.20 56.02 -33.74
C ASP A 6 13.04 56.50 -32.56
N TYR A 7 13.37 55.58 -31.66
CA TYR A 7 14.68 55.58 -31.02
C TYR A 7 15.25 54.16 -31.03
N SER A 8 15.98 53.85 -32.11
CA SER A 8 17.03 52.83 -32.11
C SER A 8 18.34 53.44 -31.61
N ALA A 9 19.01 52.79 -30.65
CA ALA A 9 20.44 52.41 -30.70
C ALA A 9 20.98 52.13 -29.28
N ALA A 10 21.40 50.89 -29.03
CA ALA A 10 22.83 50.56 -28.99
C ALA A 10 23.04 49.13 -28.47
N ASN A 11 23.54 48.28 -29.36
CA ASN A 11 24.12 46.98 -29.07
C ASN A 11 25.28 47.10 -28.06
N GLY A 12 25.20 46.31 -26.99
CA GLY A 12 26.31 45.95 -26.12
C GLY A 12 26.30 44.45 -25.91
N GLY A 13 26.75 43.70 -26.92
CA GLY A 13 26.93 42.26 -26.81
C GLY A 13 27.97 41.91 -25.76
N THR A 14 27.61 41.07 -24.81
CA THR A 14 28.55 40.23 -24.07
C THR A 14 28.03 38.81 -24.15
N GLU A 15 28.78 37.99 -24.87
CA GLU A 15 28.57 36.56 -25.04
C GLU A 15 28.51 35.87 -23.68
N ILE A 16 27.35 35.31 -23.35
CA ILE A 16 27.19 34.27 -22.31
C ILE A 16 26.47 33.07 -22.94
N ASN A 17 26.81 32.74 -24.19
CA ASN A 17 26.42 31.48 -24.83
C ASN A 17 27.67 30.60 -24.94
N GLY A 18 27.92 29.80 -23.91
CA GLY A 18 29.03 28.87 -23.92
C GLY A 18 29.11 27.90 -22.75
N ARG A 19 28.13 27.90 -21.82
CA ARG A 19 28.13 27.02 -20.64
C ARG A 19 26.82 26.28 -20.35
N SER A 20 25.69 26.61 -20.99
CA SER A 20 24.42 25.91 -20.74
C SER A 20 24.14 24.76 -21.71
N ASP A 21 24.68 24.81 -22.93
CA ASP A 21 24.43 23.77 -23.95
C ASP A 21 25.39 22.58 -23.84
N SER A 22 26.53 22.73 -23.16
CA SER A 22 27.44 21.60 -22.89
C SER A 22 26.89 20.68 -21.79
N LEU A 23 26.20 21.22 -20.78
CA LEU A 23 25.60 20.42 -19.70
C LEU A 23 24.47 19.52 -20.22
N LYS A 24 23.59 20.01 -21.08
CA LYS A 24 22.52 19.19 -21.69
C LYS A 24 23.05 18.10 -22.64
N ALA A 25 24.22 18.31 -23.26
CA ALA A 25 24.85 17.32 -24.14
C ALA A 25 25.69 16.28 -23.36
N GLU A 26 26.23 16.65 -22.21
CA GLU A 26 26.99 15.74 -21.32
C GLU A 26 26.05 14.85 -20.47
N GLU A 27 24.87 15.35 -20.07
CA GLU A 27 23.87 14.64 -19.25
C GLU A 27 23.27 13.38 -19.90
N ALA A 28 23.17 13.32 -21.24
CA ALA A 28 22.64 12.15 -21.93
C ALA A 28 23.63 10.97 -22.01
N ASN A 29 24.93 11.19 -21.78
CA ASN A 29 25.95 10.19 -22.08
C ASN A 29 26.30 9.28 -20.89
N ALA A 30 26.26 9.80 -19.65
CA ALA A 30 26.68 9.04 -18.47
C ALA A 30 25.78 7.84 -18.18
N LEU A 31 24.46 8.02 -18.21
CA LEU A 31 23.51 6.91 -18.02
C LEU A 31 23.31 6.07 -19.29
N ARG A 32 23.78 6.53 -20.46
CA ARG A 32 23.51 5.89 -21.76
C ARG A 32 23.96 4.44 -21.81
N GLU A 33 25.14 4.17 -21.25
CA GLU A 33 25.77 2.85 -21.24
C GLU A 33 25.63 2.14 -19.89
N TRP A 34 25.02 2.78 -18.89
CA TRP A 34 24.88 2.18 -17.57
C TRP A 34 23.87 1.04 -17.57
N ASN A 35 24.28 -0.13 -17.09
CA ASN A 35 23.39 -1.28 -16.93
C ASN A 35 22.73 -1.25 -15.53
N PRO A 36 21.42 -0.92 -15.42
CA PRO A 36 20.76 -0.77 -14.12
C PRO A 36 20.29 -2.10 -13.52
N THR A 37 20.72 -3.25 -14.05
CA THR A 37 20.23 -4.58 -13.60
C THR A 37 20.40 -4.79 -12.10
N LYS A 38 21.53 -4.37 -11.49
CA LYS A 38 21.71 -4.47 -10.03
C LYS A 38 20.71 -3.61 -9.26
N LEU A 39 20.44 -2.39 -9.73
CA LEU A 39 19.45 -1.51 -9.11
C LEU A 39 18.03 -2.08 -9.26
N LEU A 40 17.70 -2.60 -10.44
CA LEU A 40 16.41 -3.25 -10.69
C LEU A 40 16.21 -4.46 -9.76
N ARG A 41 17.22 -5.32 -9.60
CA ARG A 41 17.14 -6.45 -8.67
C ARG A 41 16.89 -6.02 -7.23
N ALA A 42 17.49 -4.91 -6.79
CA ALA A 42 17.20 -4.35 -5.47
C ALA A 42 15.76 -3.78 -5.35
N LEU A 43 15.28 -3.08 -6.39
CA LEU A 43 13.92 -2.48 -6.40
C LEU A 43 12.78 -3.51 -6.58
N TYR A 44 13.10 -4.66 -7.16
CA TYR A 44 12.16 -5.75 -7.45
C TYR A 44 12.55 -7.04 -6.72
N GLU A 45 13.21 -6.91 -5.57
CA GLU A 45 13.54 -8.05 -4.72
C GLU A 45 12.29 -8.63 -4.05
N VAL A 46 12.24 -9.96 -3.98
CA VAL A 46 11.26 -10.69 -3.16
C VAL A 46 11.95 -11.10 -1.85
N SER A 47 11.85 -10.25 -0.84
CA SER A 47 12.41 -10.53 0.49
C SER A 47 11.38 -11.18 1.40
N TYR A 48 11.78 -12.30 2.02
CA TYR A 48 11.05 -12.95 3.13
C TYR A 48 11.52 -12.44 4.51
N GLU A 49 12.17 -11.28 4.55
CA GLU A 49 12.40 -10.58 5.81
C GLU A 49 11.26 -9.58 6.04
N PRO A 50 10.49 -9.71 7.14
CA PRO A 50 9.41 -8.79 7.41
C PRO A 50 9.97 -7.39 7.66
N ARG A 51 9.42 -6.38 6.98
CA ARG A 51 9.79 -4.99 7.23
C ARG A 51 9.45 -4.62 8.67
N VAL A 52 10.47 -4.19 9.42
CA VAL A 52 10.30 -3.71 10.79
C VAL A 52 9.83 -2.26 10.74
N GLU A 53 8.52 -2.05 10.85
CA GLU A 53 7.97 -0.71 11.00
C GLU A 53 7.80 -0.33 12.47
N THR A 54 8.13 0.93 12.75
CA THR A 54 8.33 1.48 14.08
C THR A 54 7.05 1.62 14.90
N LYS A 55 7.23 1.56 16.24
CA LYS A 55 6.30 1.86 17.36
C LYS A 55 4.98 1.10 17.49
N ARG A 56 4.22 0.83 16.41
CA ARG A 56 2.87 0.20 16.51
C ARG A 56 2.85 -1.29 16.81
N ASN A 57 3.94 -2.00 16.57
CA ASN A 57 4.11 -3.41 16.97
C ASN A 57 4.31 -3.59 18.49
N ARG A 58 3.87 -2.62 19.30
CA ARG A 58 3.96 -2.70 20.76
C ARG A 58 2.58 -2.48 21.32
N PHE A 59 1.98 -3.58 21.74
CA PHE A 59 1.10 -3.61 22.90
C PHE A 59 1.45 -2.48 23.88
N ILE A 60 0.53 -1.55 24.10
CA ILE A 60 0.68 -0.59 25.18
C ILE A 60 0.35 -1.38 26.45
N ASN A 61 1.37 -2.06 26.97
CA ASN A 61 1.24 -2.82 28.20
C ASN A 61 0.98 -1.84 29.34
N ILE A 62 -0.10 -2.07 30.06
CA ILE A 62 -0.41 -1.39 31.31
C ILE A 62 -0.74 -2.45 32.36
N GLU A 63 -0.38 -2.17 33.59
CA GLU A 63 -0.77 -2.98 34.73
C GLU A 63 -1.19 -2.10 35.89
N GLY A 64 -2.06 -2.62 36.72
CA GLY A 64 -2.53 -1.91 37.89
C GLY A 64 -3.82 -2.48 38.43
N HIS A 65 -4.27 -1.87 39.53
CA HIS A 65 -5.54 -2.22 40.12
C HIS A 65 -6.69 -1.59 39.34
N VAL A 66 -7.68 -2.43 39.04
CA VAL A 66 -8.96 -2.04 38.47
C VAL A 66 -10.07 -2.52 39.40
N GLU A 67 -11.23 -1.89 39.31
CA GLU A 67 -12.42 -2.36 40.01
C GLU A 67 -13.31 -3.11 39.02
N VAL A 68 -13.80 -4.27 39.43
CA VAL A 68 -14.75 -5.08 38.65
C VAL A 68 -16.02 -5.35 39.47
N PRO A 69 -17.18 -5.53 38.83
CA PRO A 69 -18.40 -5.94 39.53
C PRO A 69 -18.21 -7.27 40.26
N SER A 70 -18.74 -7.37 41.48
CA SER A 70 -18.63 -8.59 42.31
C SER A 70 -19.57 -9.70 41.84
N ASP A 71 -20.68 -9.35 41.19
CA ASP A 71 -21.69 -10.28 40.64
C ASP A 71 -21.55 -10.44 39.12
N GLU A 72 -21.62 -11.70 38.64
CA GLU A 72 -21.60 -12.04 37.22
C GLU A 72 -22.98 -11.87 36.54
N THR A 73 -24.05 -11.62 37.31
CA THR A 73 -25.42 -11.55 36.80
C THR A 73 -25.80 -10.15 36.34
N ASN A 74 -26.25 -10.07 35.10
CA ASN A 74 -26.59 -8.85 34.36
C ASN A 74 -27.90 -8.15 34.83
N ASN A 75 -28.26 -8.23 36.12
CA ASN A 75 -29.50 -7.63 36.66
C ASN A 75 -29.25 -6.99 38.03
N ALA A 76 -29.18 -5.65 38.03
CA ALA A 76 -29.83 -4.69 38.93
C ALA A 76 -29.15 -3.33 38.66
N GLU A 77 -29.93 -2.27 38.71
CA GLU A 77 -29.62 -0.88 38.33
C GLU A 77 -28.17 -0.45 38.64
N GLU A 78 -27.52 0.25 37.69
CA GLU A 78 -26.09 0.62 37.66
C GLU A 78 -25.52 1.28 38.94
N LEU A 79 -26.38 1.71 39.86
CA LEU A 79 -26.07 2.50 41.04
C LEU A 79 -25.61 1.67 42.27
N GLU A 80 -25.86 0.35 42.31
CA GLU A 80 -25.57 -0.49 43.50
C GLU A 80 -24.68 -1.72 43.20
N ARG A 81 -23.73 -1.61 42.27
CA ARG A 81 -22.73 -2.68 42.09
C ARG A 81 -21.73 -2.67 43.23
N GLU A 82 -21.59 -3.78 43.97
CA GLU A 82 -20.43 -4.00 44.82
C GLU A 82 -19.19 -4.17 43.95
N TRP A 83 -18.17 -3.36 44.19
CA TRP A 83 -16.92 -3.36 43.42
C TRP A 83 -15.84 -4.12 44.18
N ARG A 84 -15.21 -5.08 43.51
CA ARG A 84 -14.00 -5.73 44.02
C ARG A 84 -12.78 -5.26 43.25
N GLN A 85 -11.65 -5.20 43.94
CA GLN A 85 -10.39 -4.79 43.34
C GLN A 85 -9.66 -6.01 42.77
N GLU A 86 -9.24 -5.91 41.52
CA GLU A 86 -8.40 -6.92 40.86
C GLU A 86 -7.13 -6.27 40.33
N TYR A 87 -6.04 -7.02 40.33
CA TYR A 87 -4.82 -6.61 39.65
C TYR A 87 -4.79 -7.21 38.26
N VAL A 88 -4.69 -6.37 37.23
CA VAL A 88 -4.70 -6.81 35.84
C VAL A 88 -3.52 -6.23 35.08
N ARG A 89 -3.09 -6.95 34.05
CA ARG A 89 -2.03 -6.56 33.12
C ARG A 89 -2.49 -6.79 31.69
N THR A 90 -2.35 -5.80 30.83
CA THR A 90 -2.42 -6.03 29.39
C THR A 90 -1.05 -6.47 28.89
N LYS A 91 -0.98 -7.63 28.25
CA LYS A 91 0.25 -8.15 27.63
C LYS A 91 -0.08 -9.06 26.46
N GLU A 92 0.61 -8.90 25.33
CA GLU A 92 0.53 -9.84 24.19
C GLU A 92 -0.91 -10.19 23.74
N GLY A 93 -1.75 -9.15 23.57
CA GLY A 93 -3.14 -9.31 23.12
C GLY A 93 -4.09 -9.86 24.17
N ARG A 94 -3.63 -9.98 25.43
CA ARG A 94 -4.39 -10.55 26.54
C ARG A 94 -4.57 -9.53 27.67
N LEU A 95 -5.71 -9.62 28.34
CA LEU A 95 -5.91 -9.07 29.68
C LEU A 95 -5.68 -10.21 30.68
N GLN A 96 -4.57 -10.12 31.39
CA GLN A 96 -4.13 -11.10 32.38
C GLN A 96 -4.59 -10.63 33.76
N ILE A 97 -5.29 -11.49 34.50
CA ILE A 97 -5.84 -11.22 35.82
C ILE A 97 -5.05 -12.03 36.86
N PHE A 98 -4.59 -11.38 37.92
CA PHE A 98 -3.73 -11.98 38.94
C PHE A 98 -4.46 -12.05 40.29
N ALA A 99 -4.18 -13.10 41.05
CA ALA A 99 -4.62 -13.21 42.45
C ALA A 99 -3.95 -12.14 43.33
N THR A 100 -2.69 -11.80 43.01
CA THR A 100 -1.88 -10.85 43.78
C THR A 100 -1.13 -9.89 42.84
N HIS A 101 -0.63 -8.78 43.37
CA HIS A 101 0.12 -7.77 42.59
C HIS A 101 1.61 -8.11 42.40
N TYR A 102 2.05 -9.33 42.76
CA TYR A 102 3.45 -9.74 42.65
C TYR A 102 3.76 -10.25 41.24
N ALA A 103 4.70 -9.57 40.56
CA ALA A 103 5.03 -9.73 39.14
C ALA A 103 5.56 -11.12 38.69
N GLY A 104 5.63 -12.11 39.59
CA GLY A 104 6.17 -13.45 39.34
C GLY A 104 5.15 -14.59 39.31
N GLU A 105 3.88 -14.34 39.64
CA GLU A 105 2.83 -15.38 39.58
C GLU A 105 2.20 -15.46 38.18
N ALA A 106 1.89 -16.67 37.73
CA ALA A 106 1.12 -16.87 36.50
C ALA A 106 -0.28 -16.26 36.66
N PRO A 107 -0.89 -15.72 35.60
CA PRO A 107 -2.24 -15.18 35.69
C PRO A 107 -3.23 -16.29 36.07
N VAL A 108 -4.17 -15.94 36.95
CA VAL A 108 -5.26 -16.83 37.39
C VAL A 108 -6.29 -16.99 36.28
N ARG A 109 -6.45 -15.93 35.48
CA ARG A 109 -7.32 -15.91 34.32
C ARG A 109 -6.71 -15.03 33.24
N GLU A 110 -6.88 -15.43 31.99
CA GLU A 110 -6.56 -14.61 30.84
C GLU A 110 -7.81 -14.41 29.99
N ILE A 111 -7.95 -13.21 29.43
CA ILE A 111 -8.99 -12.88 28.45
C ILE A 111 -8.27 -12.46 27.17
N ILE A 112 -8.59 -13.10 26.05
CA ILE A 112 -8.02 -12.75 24.75
C ILE A 112 -8.71 -11.48 24.26
N LEU A 113 -8.04 -10.33 24.30
CA LEU A 113 -8.63 -9.05 23.90
C LEU A 113 -8.76 -8.91 22.38
N SER A 114 -7.94 -9.63 21.62
CA SER A 114 -7.89 -9.57 20.17
C SER A 114 -9.28 -9.68 19.50
N GLY A 115 -9.68 -8.62 18.78
CA GLY A 115 -10.96 -8.51 18.07
C GLY A 115 -12.14 -8.08 18.94
N ALA A 116 -11.92 -7.79 20.23
CA ALA A 116 -12.96 -7.28 21.12
C ALA A 116 -13.20 -5.78 20.92
N ASP A 117 -14.40 -5.33 21.29
CA ASP A 117 -14.79 -3.93 21.35
C ASP A 117 -14.64 -3.39 22.76
N VAL A 118 -14.23 -2.13 22.86
CA VAL A 118 -14.15 -1.40 24.14
C VAL A 118 -15.03 -0.16 24.06
N ASP A 119 -16.12 -0.17 24.82
CA ASP A 119 -16.93 1.03 25.08
C ASP A 119 -16.41 1.72 26.33
N ALA A 120 -16.07 3.00 26.21
CA ALA A 120 -15.46 3.79 27.28
C ALA A 120 -16.43 4.88 27.74
N ASN A 121 -16.77 4.90 29.03
CA ASN A 121 -17.52 5.99 29.66
C ASN A 121 -16.58 6.77 30.59
N ARG A 122 -16.24 8.00 30.18
CA ARG A 122 -15.29 8.85 30.91
C ARG A 122 -15.85 9.39 32.22
N GLU A 123 -17.16 9.64 32.27
CA GLU A 123 -17.82 10.20 33.47
C GLU A 123 -17.84 9.17 34.59
N GLU A 124 -18.20 7.93 34.26
CA GLU A 124 -18.21 6.82 35.22
C GLU A 124 -16.83 6.18 35.43
N ARG A 125 -15.88 6.48 34.54
CA ARG A 125 -14.52 5.91 34.48
C ARG A 125 -14.54 4.40 34.19
N THR A 126 -15.54 3.95 33.44
CA THR A 126 -15.78 2.54 33.14
C THR A 126 -15.41 2.18 31.71
N PHE A 127 -15.00 0.94 31.52
CA PHE A 127 -14.83 0.29 30.22
C PHE A 127 -15.65 -0.99 30.18
N ASN A 128 -16.46 -1.12 29.14
CA ASN A 128 -17.14 -2.36 28.79
C ASN A 128 -16.41 -3.00 27.60
N ILE A 129 -15.73 -4.11 27.86
CA ILE A 129 -15.01 -4.91 26.88
C ILE A 129 -15.94 -6.04 26.45
N HIS A 130 -16.30 -6.12 25.18
CA HIS A 130 -17.22 -7.13 24.70
C HIS A 130 -16.93 -7.64 23.28
N GLY A 131 -17.53 -8.76 22.91
CA GLY A 131 -17.32 -9.35 21.59
C GLY A 131 -16.01 -10.11 21.46
N GLY A 132 -15.35 -10.01 20.31
CA GLY A 132 -14.17 -10.83 19.99
C GLY A 132 -14.49 -12.31 19.78
N ARG A 133 -13.44 -13.10 19.48
CA ARG A 133 -13.58 -14.55 19.17
C ARG A 133 -14.18 -15.37 20.32
N GLU A 134 -14.02 -14.91 21.56
CA GLU A 134 -14.51 -15.60 22.77
C GLU A 134 -15.83 -15.00 23.32
N HIS A 135 -16.51 -14.12 22.57
CA HIS A 135 -17.76 -13.46 23.00
C HIS A 135 -17.68 -12.86 24.41
N ILE A 136 -16.60 -12.11 24.65
CA ILE A 136 -16.23 -11.54 25.93
C ILE A 136 -17.36 -10.61 26.41
N LYS A 137 -17.52 -10.56 27.73
CA LYS A 137 -18.25 -9.51 28.44
C LYS A 137 -17.47 -9.23 29.71
N TYR A 138 -16.74 -8.12 29.74
CA TYR A 138 -15.87 -7.77 30.84
C TYR A 138 -15.96 -6.28 31.15
N PHE A 139 -16.34 -5.94 32.37
CA PHE A 139 -16.56 -4.57 32.81
C PHE A 139 -15.53 -4.18 33.85
N ILE A 140 -14.82 -3.09 33.60
CA ILE A 140 -13.82 -2.56 34.54
C ILE A 140 -14.07 -1.08 34.81
N ARG A 141 -13.70 -0.62 36.00
CA ARG A 141 -13.61 0.80 36.37
C ARG A 141 -12.17 1.11 36.76
N VAL A 142 -11.68 2.27 36.33
CA VAL A 142 -10.27 2.68 36.55
C VAL A 142 -10.18 4.06 37.21
N PRO A 143 -9.03 4.40 37.83
CA PRO A 143 -8.82 5.75 38.34
C PRO A 143 -8.81 6.80 37.21
N SER A 144 -9.39 7.98 37.48
CA SER A 144 -9.62 9.03 36.47
C SER A 144 -8.33 9.55 35.83
N ASN A 145 -7.25 9.65 36.60
CA ASN A 145 -5.94 10.15 36.14
C ASN A 145 -5.24 9.22 35.13
N VAL A 146 -5.66 7.96 35.04
CA VAL A 146 -5.10 6.96 34.13
C VAL A 146 -6.12 6.45 33.12
N PHE A 147 -7.33 7.02 33.08
CA PHE A 147 -8.40 6.59 32.18
C PHE A 147 -7.96 6.55 30.71
N ASP A 148 -7.35 7.64 30.21
CA ASP A 148 -6.91 7.70 28.82
C ASP A 148 -5.77 6.69 28.52
N LYS A 149 -4.91 6.39 29.51
CA LYS A 149 -3.86 5.37 29.38
C LYS A 149 -4.43 3.96 29.31
N TRP A 150 -5.39 3.63 30.18
CA TRP A 150 -6.10 2.35 30.15
C TRP A 150 -6.89 2.17 28.85
N ARG A 151 -7.55 3.23 28.40
CA ARG A 151 -8.26 3.23 27.11
C ARG A 151 -7.32 2.89 25.97
N GLN A 152 -6.19 3.61 25.86
CA GLN A 152 -5.19 3.35 24.82
C GLN A 152 -4.62 1.93 24.91
N ALA A 153 -4.33 1.45 26.11
CA ALA A 153 -3.85 0.09 26.34
C ALA A 153 -4.86 -0.95 25.85
N LEU A 154 -6.09 -0.95 26.38
CA LEU A 154 -7.12 -1.92 25.99
C LEU A 154 -7.37 -1.92 24.49
N LEU A 155 -7.51 -0.75 23.87
CA LEU A 155 -7.70 -0.63 22.43
C LEU A 155 -6.51 -1.21 21.64
N SER A 156 -5.27 -0.94 22.05
CA SER A 156 -4.08 -1.49 21.39
C SER A 156 -3.99 -3.02 21.45
N HIS A 157 -4.51 -3.64 22.52
CA HIS A 157 -4.58 -5.09 22.66
C HIS A 157 -5.80 -5.71 21.95
N CYS A 158 -6.88 -4.95 21.79
CA CYS A 158 -8.01 -5.42 20.98
C CYS A 158 -7.67 -5.45 19.48
N ALA A 159 -6.75 -4.59 19.05
CA ALA A 159 -6.26 -4.54 17.68
C ALA A 159 -5.45 -5.78 17.22
N SER A 160 -4.93 -6.61 18.14
CA SER A 160 -3.86 -7.57 17.80
C SER A 160 -4.25 -8.78 16.95
N SER A 161 -5.51 -9.26 16.97
CA SER A 161 -5.88 -10.41 16.12
C SER A 161 -5.65 -10.12 14.65
N GLN A 162 -5.80 -8.87 14.22
CA GLN A 162 -5.79 -8.53 12.79
C GLN A 162 -4.37 -8.54 12.19
N ILE A 163 -3.34 -8.31 13.02
CA ILE A 163 -1.94 -8.40 12.61
C ILE A 163 -1.46 -9.85 12.66
N ASP A 164 -1.87 -10.61 13.68
CA ASP A 164 -1.49 -12.02 13.83
C ASP A 164 -2.24 -12.96 12.88
N ALA A 165 -3.48 -12.62 12.50
CA ALA A 165 -4.28 -13.35 11.53
C ALA A 165 -3.89 -13.04 10.08
N TYR A 166 -3.06 -12.01 9.85
CA TYR A 166 -2.58 -11.72 8.51
C TYR A 166 -1.80 -12.92 7.94
N VAL A 167 -2.01 -13.20 6.65
CA VAL A 167 -1.33 -14.29 5.94
C VAL A 167 0.19 -14.14 5.96
N LYS A 168 0.88 -15.04 6.65
CA LYS A 168 2.35 -15.04 6.77
C LYS A 168 2.95 -15.91 5.65
N PRO A 169 3.71 -15.32 4.70
CA PRO A 169 4.29 -16.09 3.61
C PRO A 169 5.46 -16.96 4.09
N PHE A 170 5.60 -18.15 3.49
CA PHE A 170 6.62 -19.14 3.83
C PHE A 170 7.63 -19.32 2.68
N PRO A 171 8.95 -19.16 2.90
CA PRO A 171 9.96 -19.24 1.84
C PRO A 171 10.15 -20.65 1.27
N GLY A 172 9.85 -21.68 2.06
CA GLY A 172 9.94 -23.09 1.64
C GLY A 172 8.64 -23.66 1.07
N ALA A 173 7.70 -22.80 0.61
CA ALA A 173 6.40 -23.26 0.13
C ALA A 173 6.55 -24.09 -1.16
N PHE A 174 5.94 -25.28 -1.17
CA PHE A 174 5.99 -26.18 -2.31
C PHE A 174 4.76 -26.00 -3.20
N ARG A 175 4.94 -26.19 -4.51
CA ARG A 175 3.81 -26.19 -5.45
C ARG A 175 2.83 -27.30 -5.06
N HIS A 176 1.54 -27.01 -5.13
CA HIS A 176 0.53 -28.07 -5.05
C HIS A 176 0.76 -29.08 -6.18
N LEU A 177 0.67 -30.37 -5.85
CA LEU A 177 0.83 -31.44 -6.84
C LEU A 177 -0.38 -31.53 -7.79
N THR A 178 -1.56 -31.22 -7.27
CA THR A 178 -2.86 -31.36 -7.96
C THR A 178 -3.41 -30.03 -8.45
N GLU A 179 -3.22 -28.96 -7.68
CA GLU A 179 -3.75 -27.65 -8.03
C GLU A 179 -2.82 -26.93 -9.00
N ARG A 180 -3.41 -26.45 -10.10
CA ARG A 180 -2.72 -25.73 -11.16
C ARG A 180 -3.33 -24.36 -11.30
N VAL A 181 -3.17 -23.54 -10.27
CA VAL A 181 -3.61 -22.15 -10.30
C VAL A 181 -2.37 -21.24 -10.41
N LEU A 182 -2.39 -20.36 -11.41
CA LEU A 182 -1.44 -19.26 -11.53
C LEU A 182 -2.11 -18.00 -10.95
N ILE A 183 -1.40 -17.27 -10.11
CA ILE A 183 -1.81 -15.95 -9.67
C ILE A 183 -1.01 -14.93 -10.47
N LEU A 184 -1.70 -13.97 -11.08
CA LEU A 184 -1.11 -12.93 -11.93
C LEU A 184 -1.67 -11.57 -11.53
N GLU A 185 -0.89 -10.80 -10.79
CA GLU A 185 -1.23 -9.42 -10.43
C GLU A 185 -0.56 -8.45 -11.42
N LEU A 186 -1.39 -7.63 -12.06
CA LEU A 186 -0.97 -6.66 -13.08
C LEU A 186 -1.01 -5.24 -12.49
N GLY A 187 0.08 -4.82 -11.86
CA GLY A 187 0.22 -3.48 -11.31
C GLY A 187 0.71 -2.45 -12.33
N SER A 188 0.44 -1.17 -12.08
CA SER A 188 0.88 -0.05 -12.94
C SER A 188 2.40 0.16 -12.97
N CYS A 189 3.09 -0.26 -11.90
CA CYS A 189 4.56 -0.21 -11.79
C CYS A 189 5.20 -1.57 -12.05
N SER A 190 4.51 -2.66 -11.73
CA SER A 190 5.12 -3.98 -11.55
C SER A 190 4.15 -5.11 -11.79
N ILE A 191 4.65 -6.22 -12.32
CA ILE A 191 3.91 -7.47 -12.48
C ILE A 191 4.43 -8.47 -11.45
N ARG A 192 3.50 -9.11 -10.73
CA ARG A 192 3.78 -10.18 -9.77
C ARG A 192 3.07 -11.44 -10.22
N ALA A 193 3.75 -12.57 -10.15
CA ALA A 193 3.13 -13.85 -10.45
C ALA A 193 3.75 -15.00 -9.67
N GLY A 194 2.98 -16.08 -9.54
CA GLY A 194 3.47 -17.33 -9.00
C GLY A 194 2.42 -18.42 -9.06
N VAL A 195 2.89 -19.66 -9.09
CA VAL A 195 2.03 -20.84 -9.01
C VAL A 195 1.59 -21.02 -7.56
N LEU A 196 0.31 -21.32 -7.35
CA LEU A 196 -0.23 -21.61 -6.03
C LEU A 196 0.55 -22.74 -5.33
N THR A 197 0.79 -22.55 -4.05
CA THR A 197 1.62 -23.39 -3.19
C THR A 197 0.85 -23.84 -1.95
N THR A 198 1.32 -24.93 -1.33
CA THR A 198 0.67 -25.55 -0.15
C THR A 198 0.54 -24.62 1.05
N GLU A 199 1.55 -23.77 1.21
CA GLU A 199 1.54 -22.67 2.16
C GLU A 199 1.56 -21.37 1.36
N PRO A 200 1.00 -20.27 1.88
CA PRO A 200 1.10 -18.98 1.22
C PRO A 200 2.57 -18.60 0.94
N SER A 201 2.89 -18.22 -0.28
CA SER A 201 4.24 -17.78 -0.68
C SER A 201 4.24 -16.32 -1.11
N LEU A 202 5.41 -15.68 -1.15
CA LEU A 202 5.55 -14.44 -1.92
C LEU A 202 5.58 -14.75 -3.43
N PRO A 203 5.44 -13.74 -4.31
CA PRO A 203 5.54 -13.93 -5.75
C PRO A 203 6.83 -14.64 -6.15
N GLN A 204 6.73 -15.59 -7.09
CA GLN A 204 7.88 -16.31 -7.65
C GLN A 204 8.52 -15.53 -8.81
N VAL A 205 7.75 -14.64 -9.42
CA VAL A 205 8.17 -13.71 -10.48
C VAL A 205 7.73 -12.32 -10.08
N PHE A 206 8.65 -11.36 -10.11
CA PHE A 206 8.38 -9.96 -9.78
C PHE A 206 9.28 -9.04 -10.62
N PHE A 207 8.69 -8.21 -11.48
CA PHE A 207 9.45 -7.38 -12.42
C PHE A 207 8.69 -6.09 -12.81
N PRO A 208 9.36 -5.06 -13.35
CA PRO A 208 8.71 -3.83 -13.80
C PRO A 208 7.67 -4.05 -14.90
N ALA A 209 6.51 -3.40 -14.78
CA ALA A 209 5.44 -3.41 -15.79
C ALA A 209 5.79 -2.45 -16.96
N ILE A 210 6.82 -2.79 -17.72
CA ILE A 210 7.34 -1.96 -18.81
C ILE A 210 7.90 -2.82 -19.94
N ALA A 211 7.95 -2.26 -21.14
CA ALA A 211 8.54 -2.88 -22.31
C ALA A 211 9.23 -1.84 -23.21
N ILE A 212 10.09 -2.31 -24.10
CA ILE A 212 10.55 -1.60 -25.30
C ILE A 212 9.90 -2.25 -26.51
N ARG A 213 9.20 -1.44 -27.32
CA ARG A 213 8.82 -1.84 -28.69
C ARG A 213 9.90 -1.32 -29.63
N LYS A 214 10.71 -2.24 -30.16
CA LYS A 214 11.77 -1.91 -31.10
C LYS A 214 11.21 -1.47 -32.44
N GLU A 215 12.02 -0.77 -33.23
CA GLU A 215 11.66 -0.34 -34.59
C GLU A 215 11.26 -1.50 -35.52
N ASN A 216 11.82 -2.69 -35.30
CA ASN A 216 11.49 -3.90 -36.05
C ASN A 216 10.20 -4.61 -35.58
N GLY A 217 9.50 -4.06 -34.59
CA GLY A 217 8.27 -4.60 -34.01
C GLY A 217 8.47 -5.63 -32.88
N GLU A 218 9.72 -6.03 -32.57
CA GLU A 218 10.02 -6.90 -31.45
C GLU A 218 9.73 -6.20 -30.10
N ILE A 219 9.14 -6.94 -29.15
CA ILE A 219 8.81 -6.44 -27.82
C ILE A 219 9.70 -7.12 -26.78
N VAL A 220 10.46 -6.32 -26.03
CA VAL A 220 11.27 -6.78 -24.90
C VAL A 220 10.67 -6.23 -23.61
N VAL A 221 10.40 -7.09 -22.62
CA VAL A 221 9.63 -6.73 -21.42
C VAL A 221 10.44 -6.85 -20.13
N GLY A 222 10.03 -6.12 -19.11
CA GLY A 222 10.59 -6.22 -17.76
C GLY A 222 11.96 -5.58 -17.63
N GLU A 223 12.85 -6.23 -16.87
CA GLU A 223 14.21 -5.73 -16.60
C GLU A 223 15.03 -5.57 -17.87
N ASP A 224 14.88 -6.50 -18.82
CA ASP A 224 15.62 -6.51 -20.09
C ASP A 224 15.33 -5.28 -20.96
N ALA A 225 14.15 -4.65 -20.78
CA ALA A 225 13.79 -3.41 -21.46
C ALA A 225 14.70 -2.23 -21.07
N TYR A 226 15.40 -2.31 -19.93
CA TYR A 226 16.32 -1.29 -19.45
C TYR A 226 17.78 -1.52 -19.83
N LEU A 227 18.12 -2.64 -20.48
CA LEU A 227 19.49 -2.93 -20.90
C LEU A 227 19.98 -1.87 -21.89
N PRO A 228 21.22 -1.37 -21.77
CA PRO A 228 21.77 -0.33 -22.66
C PRO A 228 21.61 -0.67 -24.14
N GLU A 229 21.89 -1.92 -24.50
CA GLU A 229 21.79 -2.42 -25.87
C GLU A 229 20.35 -2.49 -26.39
N ILE A 230 19.33 -2.53 -25.52
CA ILE A 230 17.90 -2.65 -25.88
C ILE A 230 17.18 -1.30 -25.84
N ARG A 231 17.36 -0.52 -24.77
CA ARG A 231 16.53 0.67 -24.46
C ARG A 231 16.63 1.83 -25.45
N HIS A 232 17.61 1.79 -26.34
CA HIS A 232 17.82 2.78 -27.40
C HIS A 232 17.29 2.33 -28.76
N GLN A 233 16.72 1.12 -28.86
CA GLN A 233 16.22 0.54 -30.12
C GLN A 233 14.74 0.81 -30.38
N GLY A 234 14.06 1.60 -29.54
CA GLY A 234 12.65 1.91 -29.68
C GLY A 234 12.06 2.63 -28.46
N ASP A 235 10.73 2.61 -28.35
CA ASP A 235 9.99 3.37 -27.34
C ASP A 235 9.62 2.53 -26.12
N PHE A 236 9.68 3.16 -24.94
CA PHE A 236 9.16 2.56 -23.71
C PHE A 236 7.63 2.58 -23.70
N VAL A 237 7.03 1.42 -23.47
CA VAL A 237 5.57 1.21 -23.46
C VAL A 237 5.17 0.44 -22.21
N LYS A 238 4.00 0.75 -21.64
CA LYS A 238 3.41 0.01 -20.53
C LYS A 238 2.32 -0.96 -21.03
N PRO A 239 2.15 -2.14 -20.41
CA PRO A 239 1.10 -3.09 -20.81
C PRO A 239 -0.32 -2.56 -20.57
N ILE A 240 -0.50 -1.79 -19.49
CA ILE A 240 -1.75 -1.11 -19.15
C ILE A 240 -1.38 0.33 -18.83
N GLU A 241 -1.85 1.26 -19.66
CA GLU A 241 -1.60 2.68 -19.51
C GLU A 241 -2.85 3.40 -19.05
N ALA A 242 -2.68 4.40 -18.18
CA ALA A 242 -3.75 5.27 -17.75
C ALA A 242 -3.46 6.68 -18.28
N HIS A 243 -4.06 7.02 -19.43
CA HIS A 243 -3.70 8.22 -20.19
C HIS A 243 -4.12 9.52 -19.50
N ASP A 244 -5.27 9.51 -18.84
CA ASP A 244 -5.73 10.64 -18.06
C ASP A 244 -5.83 10.24 -16.58
N PRO A 245 -5.04 10.86 -15.71
CA PRO A 245 -5.19 10.72 -14.27
C PRO A 245 -6.65 10.96 -13.82
N SER A 246 -7.30 11.98 -14.36
CA SER A 246 -8.60 12.49 -13.88
C SER A 246 -9.84 11.74 -14.39
N VAL A 247 -9.73 10.92 -15.45
CA VAL A 247 -10.91 10.30 -16.12
C VAL A 247 -10.91 8.77 -16.05
N GLU A 248 -10.01 8.14 -15.28
CA GLU A 248 -9.89 6.67 -15.17
C GLU A 248 -9.93 5.95 -16.53
N ARG A 249 -9.36 6.57 -17.57
CA ARG A 249 -9.28 5.97 -18.90
C ARG A 249 -8.01 5.13 -19.01
N TYR A 250 -8.21 3.83 -18.99
CA TYR A 250 -7.17 2.85 -19.17
C TYR A 250 -7.20 2.31 -20.60
N THR A 251 -6.03 1.96 -21.12
CA THR A 251 -5.85 1.24 -22.38
C THR A 251 -4.94 0.06 -22.14
N ILE A 252 -5.26 -1.05 -22.80
CA ILE A 252 -4.43 -2.26 -22.78
C ILE A 252 -3.65 -2.30 -24.09
N ASP A 253 -2.33 -2.32 -24.01
CA ASP A 253 -1.51 -2.68 -25.16
C ASP A 253 -1.47 -4.21 -25.25
N LYS A 254 -2.31 -4.77 -26.11
CA LYS A 254 -2.50 -6.21 -26.26
C LYS A 254 -1.20 -6.98 -26.45
N GLU A 255 -0.32 -6.50 -27.32
CA GLU A 255 0.92 -7.21 -27.66
C GLU A 255 1.94 -7.13 -26.52
N VAL A 256 2.05 -5.96 -25.87
CA VAL A 256 2.93 -5.78 -24.71
C VAL A 256 2.44 -6.62 -23.52
N LEU A 257 1.13 -6.59 -23.22
CA LEU A 257 0.57 -7.40 -22.14
C LEU A 257 0.76 -8.90 -22.40
N LYS A 258 0.52 -9.36 -23.64
CA LYS A 258 0.79 -10.75 -24.05
C LYS A 258 2.27 -11.11 -23.85
N ALA A 259 3.20 -10.23 -24.21
CA ALA A 259 4.63 -10.45 -23.99
C ALA A 259 4.99 -10.52 -22.50
N CYS A 260 4.40 -9.65 -21.65
CA CYS A 260 4.58 -9.69 -20.20
C CYS A 260 4.07 -11.02 -19.60
N ILE A 261 2.89 -11.49 -20.01
CA ILE A 261 2.35 -12.78 -19.56
C ILE A 261 3.22 -13.94 -20.09
N GLY A 262 3.71 -13.84 -21.33
CA GLY A 262 4.65 -14.78 -21.90
C GLY A 262 5.95 -14.90 -21.09
N LYS A 263 6.50 -13.78 -20.59
CA LYS A 263 7.64 -13.78 -19.67
C LYS A 263 7.31 -14.53 -18.37
N VAL A 264 6.14 -14.28 -17.76
CA VAL A 264 5.69 -15.02 -16.56
C VAL A 264 5.65 -16.53 -16.82
N VAL A 265 5.04 -16.95 -17.92
CA VAL A 265 4.93 -18.36 -18.32
C VAL A 265 6.32 -19.00 -18.49
N LYS A 266 7.24 -18.30 -19.16
CA LYS A 266 8.62 -18.73 -19.38
C LYS A 266 9.40 -18.86 -18.07
N ASP A 267 9.34 -17.84 -17.22
CA ASP A 267 10.12 -17.76 -15.98
C ASP A 267 9.62 -18.81 -14.95
N LEU A 268 8.31 -19.03 -14.89
CA LEU A 268 7.70 -20.08 -14.04
C LEU A 268 7.81 -21.49 -14.62
N LYS A 269 8.19 -21.62 -15.90
CA LYS A 269 8.31 -22.87 -16.66
C LYS A 269 7.01 -23.69 -16.65
N ILE A 270 5.91 -23.04 -16.99
CA ILE A 270 4.57 -23.65 -17.01
C ILE A 270 4.01 -23.77 -18.43
N ASP A 271 3.06 -24.69 -18.63
CA ASP A 271 2.20 -24.71 -19.82
C ASP A 271 0.86 -24.06 -19.44
N PRO A 272 0.50 -22.87 -19.96
CA PRO A 272 -0.70 -22.16 -19.54
C PRO A 272 -2.00 -22.97 -19.77
N LYS A 273 -2.03 -23.89 -20.74
CA LYS A 273 -3.23 -24.67 -21.12
C LYS A 273 -3.80 -25.54 -20.01
N ILE A 274 -2.98 -25.88 -19.03
CA ILE A 274 -3.34 -26.73 -17.90
C ILE A 274 -3.47 -25.94 -16.59
N TYR A 275 -3.40 -24.61 -16.63
CA TYR A 275 -3.53 -23.73 -15.46
C TYR A 275 -4.82 -22.92 -15.51
N LEU A 276 -5.47 -22.83 -14.36
CA LEU A 276 -6.45 -21.79 -14.04
C LEU A 276 -5.70 -20.51 -13.67
N LEU A 277 -6.31 -19.36 -13.95
CA LEU A 277 -5.69 -18.05 -13.72
C LEU A 277 -6.51 -17.24 -12.71
N SER A 278 -5.90 -16.86 -11.59
CA SER A 278 -6.42 -15.88 -10.64
C SER A 278 -5.79 -14.53 -10.93
N ILE A 279 -6.61 -13.53 -11.26
CA ILE A 279 -6.14 -12.18 -11.60
C ILE A 279 -6.66 -11.20 -10.54
N PRO A 280 -5.82 -10.82 -9.56
CA PRO A 280 -6.05 -9.63 -8.75
C PRO A 280 -6.01 -8.41 -9.68
N HIS A 281 -7.14 -7.71 -9.82
CA HIS A 281 -7.14 -6.43 -10.53
C HIS A 281 -8.34 -5.56 -10.16
N ASN A 282 -8.11 -4.26 -10.10
CA ASN A 282 -9.18 -3.25 -10.11
C ASN A 282 -9.17 -2.52 -11.46
N ILE A 283 -9.91 -3.03 -12.47
CA ILE A 283 -10.09 -2.38 -13.78
C ILE A 283 -11.57 -2.17 -14.09
N PRO A 284 -11.91 -1.14 -14.89
CA PRO A 284 -13.27 -0.96 -15.38
C PRO A 284 -13.78 -2.20 -16.12
N THR A 285 -15.08 -2.49 -15.98
CA THR A 285 -15.76 -3.62 -16.61
C THR A 285 -15.52 -3.71 -18.12
N ALA A 286 -15.39 -2.57 -18.80
CA ALA A 286 -15.11 -2.50 -20.23
C ALA A 286 -13.79 -3.18 -20.63
N LEU A 287 -12.78 -3.17 -19.76
CA LEU A 287 -11.45 -3.76 -20.03
C LEU A 287 -11.32 -5.21 -19.58
N ILE A 288 -12.25 -5.69 -18.75
CA ILE A 288 -12.28 -7.09 -18.30
C ILE A 288 -12.33 -8.04 -19.50
N GLY A 289 -13.16 -7.72 -20.51
CA GLY A 289 -13.28 -8.55 -21.70
C GLY A 289 -12.02 -8.61 -22.55
N GLU A 290 -11.31 -7.50 -22.70
CA GLU A 290 -10.04 -7.46 -23.42
C GLU A 290 -8.95 -8.25 -22.69
N LEU A 291 -8.80 -8.03 -21.38
CA LEU A 291 -7.85 -8.77 -20.53
C LEU A 291 -8.11 -10.29 -20.56
N LEU A 292 -9.35 -10.71 -20.32
CA LEU A 292 -9.73 -12.12 -20.36
C LEU A 292 -9.55 -12.71 -21.76
N GLY A 293 -9.86 -11.94 -22.81
CA GLY A 293 -9.63 -12.34 -24.20
C GLY A 293 -8.15 -12.64 -24.46
N ILE A 294 -7.24 -11.81 -23.95
CA ILE A 294 -5.79 -12.05 -24.08
C ILE A 294 -5.39 -13.32 -23.31
N CYS A 295 -5.79 -13.44 -22.05
CA CYS A 295 -5.42 -14.60 -21.22
C CYS A 295 -5.96 -15.93 -21.77
N LEU A 296 -7.23 -15.97 -22.20
CA LEU A 296 -7.92 -17.19 -22.60
C LEU A 296 -7.74 -17.51 -24.09
N ASN A 297 -7.80 -16.51 -24.98
CA ASN A 297 -7.80 -16.74 -26.42
C ASN A 297 -6.40 -16.64 -27.03
N GLU A 298 -5.52 -15.80 -26.50
CA GLU A 298 -4.16 -15.63 -27.04
C GLU A 298 -3.14 -16.48 -26.30
N VAL A 299 -3.10 -16.37 -24.96
CA VAL A 299 -2.15 -17.11 -24.12
C VAL A 299 -2.63 -18.54 -23.83
N LYS A 300 -3.94 -18.79 -23.96
CA LYS A 300 -4.57 -20.12 -23.83
C LYS A 300 -4.55 -20.69 -22.41
N PHE A 301 -4.75 -19.87 -21.37
CA PHE A 301 -5.07 -20.40 -20.04
C PHE A 301 -6.38 -21.20 -20.06
N GLN A 302 -6.51 -22.21 -19.19
CA GLN A 302 -7.68 -23.10 -19.15
C GLN A 302 -8.96 -22.34 -18.82
N ALA A 303 -8.92 -21.53 -17.78
CA ALA A 303 -9.99 -20.63 -17.35
C ALA A 303 -9.38 -19.52 -16.48
N ALA A 304 -10.10 -18.43 -16.29
CA ALA A 304 -9.62 -17.29 -15.51
C ALA A 304 -10.72 -16.69 -14.63
N ALA A 305 -10.34 -16.25 -13.43
CA ALA A 305 -11.18 -15.48 -12.52
C ALA A 305 -10.51 -14.14 -12.22
N ILE A 306 -11.27 -13.06 -12.26
CA ILE A 306 -10.82 -11.73 -11.83
C ILE A 306 -11.46 -11.42 -10.48
N THR A 307 -10.64 -11.05 -9.51
CA THR A 307 -11.11 -10.61 -8.19
C THR A 307 -10.57 -9.22 -7.88
N ARG A 308 -11.41 -8.35 -7.32
CA ARG A 308 -11.04 -6.96 -7.04
C ARG A 308 -9.97 -6.90 -5.95
N HIS A 309 -8.95 -6.06 -6.17
CA HIS A 309 -7.85 -5.85 -5.20
C HIS A 309 -8.31 -5.59 -3.77
N PRO A 310 -9.28 -4.69 -3.48
CA PRO A 310 -9.67 -4.37 -2.11
C PRO A 310 -10.17 -5.59 -1.33
N SER A 311 -11.01 -6.43 -1.94
CA SER A 311 -11.50 -7.65 -1.31
C SER A 311 -10.36 -8.62 -1.00
N LEU A 312 -9.43 -8.82 -1.94
CA LEU A 312 -8.26 -9.68 -1.72
C LEU A 312 -7.36 -9.15 -0.60
N ILE A 313 -7.14 -7.84 -0.54
CA ILE A 313 -6.36 -7.22 0.54
C ILE A 313 -6.99 -7.55 1.89
N LEU A 314 -8.32 -7.40 2.05
CA LEU A 314 -9.01 -7.74 3.29
C LEU A 314 -8.92 -9.23 3.63
N TYR A 315 -9.04 -10.12 2.64
CA TYR A 315 -8.84 -11.55 2.87
C TYR A 315 -7.44 -11.87 3.37
N ALA A 316 -6.40 -11.14 2.91
CA ALA A 316 -5.05 -11.30 3.45
C ALA A 316 -4.94 -10.92 4.94
N TYR A 317 -5.83 -10.05 5.45
CA TYR A 317 -5.97 -9.70 6.87
C TYR A 317 -6.99 -10.58 7.63
N ASP A 318 -7.53 -11.63 7.01
CA ASP A 318 -8.58 -12.50 7.59
C ASP A 318 -9.84 -11.73 8.02
N VAL A 319 -10.23 -10.73 7.22
CA VAL A 319 -11.42 -9.91 7.44
C VAL A 319 -12.22 -9.70 6.16
N THR A 320 -13.50 -9.34 6.29
CA THR A 320 -14.40 -9.08 5.16
C THR A 320 -14.98 -7.66 5.16
N THR A 321 -14.78 -6.91 6.24
CA THR A 321 -15.31 -5.55 6.43
C THR A 321 -14.20 -4.60 6.84
N GLY A 322 -14.07 -3.48 6.13
CA GLY A 322 -13.05 -2.46 6.39
C GLY A 322 -12.91 -1.45 5.26
N VAL A 323 -12.03 -0.47 5.45
CA VAL A 323 -11.65 0.49 4.42
C VAL A 323 -10.24 0.16 3.96
N VAL A 324 -10.10 -0.20 2.68
CA VAL A 324 -8.79 -0.44 2.06
C VAL A 324 -8.23 0.86 1.52
N ILE A 325 -7.00 1.18 1.92
CA ILE A 325 -6.21 2.32 1.43
C ILE A 325 -5.06 1.77 0.60
N ASP A 326 -5.25 1.65 -0.71
CA ASP A 326 -4.23 1.19 -1.64
C ASP A 326 -3.47 2.39 -2.22
N ILE A 327 -2.20 2.52 -1.84
CA ILE A 327 -1.31 3.61 -2.28
C ILE A 327 -0.25 3.04 -3.23
N GLY A 328 -0.61 2.97 -4.50
CA GLY A 328 0.30 2.69 -5.62
C GLY A 328 0.73 3.98 -6.32
N ASP A 329 0.89 3.95 -7.65
CA ASP A 329 1.04 5.19 -8.45
C ASP A 329 -0.15 6.14 -8.26
N ARG A 330 -1.34 5.55 -8.01
CA ARG A 330 -2.61 6.18 -7.68
C ARG A 330 -3.03 5.80 -6.26
N LEU A 331 -3.96 6.56 -5.69
CA LEU A 331 -4.52 6.31 -4.38
C LEU A 331 -5.97 5.85 -4.51
N HIS A 332 -6.30 4.69 -3.96
CA HIS A 332 -7.67 4.19 -3.87
C HIS A 332 -8.08 4.02 -2.41
N ILE A 333 -9.26 4.53 -2.07
CA ILE A 333 -9.92 4.37 -0.78
C ILE A 333 -11.23 3.63 -1.05
N VAL A 334 -11.31 2.39 -0.59
CA VAL A 334 -12.41 1.50 -0.93
C VAL A 334 -13.01 0.89 0.34
N PRO A 335 -14.20 1.36 0.77
CA PRO A 335 -14.97 0.70 1.81
C PRO A 335 -15.55 -0.62 1.30
N VAL A 336 -15.42 -1.66 2.12
CA VAL A 336 -15.95 -3.01 1.88
C VAL A 336 -16.72 -3.43 3.13
N ILE A 337 -17.91 -3.99 2.93
CA ILE A 337 -18.79 -4.48 3.99
C ILE A 337 -19.22 -5.89 3.62
N ASP A 338 -18.91 -6.85 4.48
CA ASP A 338 -19.23 -8.28 4.33
C ASP A 338 -18.79 -8.85 2.97
N GLY A 339 -17.62 -8.42 2.50
CA GLY A 339 -17.03 -8.80 1.21
C GLY A 339 -17.51 -7.98 0.00
N TYR A 340 -18.54 -7.14 0.17
CA TYR A 340 -19.09 -6.29 -0.89
C TYR A 340 -18.49 -4.89 -0.86
N VAL A 341 -18.01 -4.44 -2.01
CA VAL A 341 -17.49 -3.08 -2.18
C VAL A 341 -18.64 -2.08 -2.21
N VAL A 342 -18.52 -0.99 -1.45
CA VAL A 342 -19.49 0.11 -1.44
C VAL A 342 -19.15 1.09 -2.57
N GLU A 343 -19.66 0.85 -3.77
CA GLU A 343 -19.30 1.61 -4.99
C GLU A 343 -19.50 3.12 -4.84
N SER A 344 -20.61 3.55 -4.20
CA SER A 344 -20.93 4.97 -3.98
C SER A 344 -19.95 5.69 -3.04
N ALA A 345 -19.13 4.94 -2.32
CA ALA A 345 -18.20 5.44 -1.33
C ALA A 345 -16.72 5.30 -1.75
N ILE A 346 -16.47 4.81 -2.97
CA ILE A 346 -15.10 4.73 -3.50
C ILE A 346 -14.57 6.15 -3.73
N CYS A 347 -13.36 6.38 -3.23
CA CYS A 347 -12.58 7.56 -3.61
C CYS A 347 -11.32 7.10 -4.35
N SER A 348 -11.18 7.55 -5.59
CA SER A 348 -10.05 7.25 -6.46
C SER A 348 -9.37 8.55 -6.85
N ILE A 349 -8.09 8.66 -6.53
CA ILE A 349 -7.31 9.88 -6.71
C ILE A 349 -6.16 9.60 -7.69
N PRO A 350 -6.00 10.44 -8.73
CA PRO A 350 -4.98 10.26 -9.76
C PRO A 350 -3.53 10.27 -9.29
N TYR A 351 -3.29 10.72 -8.06
CA TYR A 351 -1.97 10.90 -7.50
C TYR A 351 -1.81 10.09 -6.22
N GLY A 352 -0.80 9.22 -6.20
CA GLY A 352 -0.29 8.52 -5.03
C GLY A 352 1.24 8.68 -4.98
N ALA A 353 1.96 7.58 -5.13
CA ALA A 353 3.43 7.56 -5.19
C ALA A 353 4.00 8.45 -6.31
N THR A 354 3.24 8.68 -7.39
CA THR A 354 3.64 9.55 -8.50
C THR A 354 3.89 10.98 -8.04
N GLN A 355 3.00 11.54 -7.22
CA GLN A 355 3.15 12.92 -6.76
C GLN A 355 4.20 13.06 -5.66
N VAL A 356 4.36 12.03 -4.80
CA VAL A 356 5.45 11.98 -3.82
C VAL A 356 6.80 11.99 -4.55
N ARG A 357 6.96 11.17 -5.60
CA ARG A 357 8.16 11.15 -6.44
C ARG A 357 8.40 12.49 -7.13
N GLU A 358 7.36 13.10 -7.68
CA GLU A 358 7.48 14.40 -8.35
C GLU A 358 7.92 15.50 -7.38
N SER A 359 7.36 15.52 -6.17
CA SER A 359 7.79 16.45 -5.12
C SER A 359 9.25 16.24 -4.72
N LEU A 360 9.69 14.99 -4.57
CA LEU A 360 11.09 14.67 -4.28
C LEU A 360 12.00 15.08 -5.46
N ARG A 361 11.56 14.84 -6.69
CA ARG A 361 12.28 15.21 -7.92
C ARG A 361 12.60 16.70 -7.95
N THR A 362 11.61 17.55 -7.69
CA THR A 362 11.81 19.01 -7.66
C THR A 362 12.89 19.41 -6.65
N SER A 363 12.88 18.82 -5.46
CA SER A 363 13.90 19.10 -4.43
C SER A 363 15.29 18.59 -4.82
N LEU A 364 15.38 17.37 -5.39
CA LEU A 364 16.67 16.81 -5.81
C LEU A 364 17.32 17.66 -6.90
N ILE A 365 16.55 18.14 -7.89
CA ILE A 365 17.06 19.00 -8.96
C ILE A 365 17.60 20.32 -8.39
N ALA A 366 16.88 20.94 -7.45
CA ALA A 366 17.29 22.20 -6.84
C ALA A 366 18.57 22.06 -6.00
N ASN A 367 18.71 20.95 -5.27
CA ASN A 367 19.77 20.79 -4.27
C ASN A 367 21.02 20.07 -4.79
N ASN A 368 20.91 19.22 -5.83
CA ASN A 368 22.00 18.36 -6.30
C ASN A 368 22.67 18.82 -7.60
N LYS A 369 22.51 20.11 -7.97
CA LYS A 369 23.27 20.78 -9.05
C LYS A 369 23.20 20.10 -10.44
N GLY A 370 22.05 19.53 -10.79
CA GLY A 370 21.61 19.34 -12.18
C GLY A 370 22.49 18.47 -13.09
N LEU A 371 22.67 17.19 -12.74
CA LEU A 371 23.12 16.15 -13.70
C LEU A 371 21.97 15.23 -14.17
N TYR A 372 20.86 15.19 -13.43
CA TYR A 372 19.69 14.38 -13.77
C TYR A 372 18.42 15.21 -13.72
N GLY A 373 17.62 15.14 -14.78
CA GLY A 373 16.27 15.69 -14.82
C GLY A 373 15.23 14.76 -14.20
N PHE A 374 15.61 13.48 -14.00
CA PHE A 374 14.75 12.39 -13.53
C PHE A 374 13.48 12.19 -14.37
N GLN A 375 13.59 12.40 -15.68
CA GLN A 375 12.48 12.29 -16.61
C GLN A 375 12.50 10.97 -17.37
N SER A 376 13.69 10.49 -17.74
CA SER A 376 13.86 9.24 -18.47
C SER A 376 13.47 8.02 -17.62
N PRO A 377 13.04 6.90 -18.23
CA PRO A 377 12.71 5.69 -17.49
C PRO A 377 13.83 5.16 -16.61
N VAL A 378 15.10 5.31 -17.01
CA VAL A 378 16.27 4.89 -16.22
C VAL A 378 16.47 5.80 -15.01
N GLU A 379 16.43 7.13 -15.18
CA GLU A 379 16.57 8.04 -14.04
C GLU A 379 15.39 7.90 -13.05
N LYS A 380 14.19 7.56 -13.52
CA LYS A 380 13.04 7.27 -12.65
C LYS A 380 13.29 6.07 -11.71
N LEU A 381 14.17 5.12 -12.08
CA LEU A 381 14.62 4.06 -11.17
C LEU A 381 15.47 4.63 -10.04
N ILE A 382 16.39 5.56 -10.35
CA ILE A 382 17.21 6.26 -9.36
C ILE A 382 16.32 7.06 -8.41
N LEU A 383 15.37 7.82 -8.95
CA LEU A 383 14.42 8.60 -8.16
C LEU A 383 13.61 7.70 -7.21
N ARG A 384 13.13 6.55 -7.70
CA ARG A 384 12.42 5.55 -6.88
C ARG A 384 13.32 5.01 -5.77
N TYR A 385 14.56 4.67 -6.08
CA TYR A 385 15.52 4.18 -5.10
C TYR A 385 15.79 5.21 -4.00
N VAL A 386 16.12 6.46 -4.36
CA VAL A 386 16.35 7.53 -3.38
C VAL A 386 15.12 7.75 -2.51
N LEU A 387 13.91 7.72 -3.09
CA LEU A 387 12.66 7.82 -2.36
C LEU A 387 12.51 6.69 -1.33
N GLU A 388 12.64 5.44 -1.75
CA GLU A 388 12.49 4.26 -0.88
C GLU A 388 13.54 4.19 0.23
N GLN A 389 14.74 4.73 0.01
CA GLN A 389 15.81 4.75 1.03
C GLN A 389 15.65 5.87 2.07
N THR A 390 14.97 6.96 1.73
CA THR A 390 15.08 8.19 2.54
C THR A 390 13.76 8.74 3.04
N SER A 391 12.66 8.49 2.35
CA SER A 391 11.39 9.18 2.58
C SER A 391 10.63 8.58 3.76
N TYR A 392 9.98 9.43 4.54
CA TYR A 392 9.17 9.03 5.69
C TYR A 392 8.08 10.07 5.98
N VAL A 393 7.13 9.72 6.84
CA VAL A 393 6.03 10.58 7.27
C VAL A 393 6.23 10.91 8.75
N PRO A 394 6.43 12.19 9.11
CA PRO A 394 6.60 12.60 10.50
C PRO A 394 5.24 12.69 11.21
N GLU A 395 5.18 12.27 12.48
CA GLU A 395 4.01 12.48 13.35
C GLU A 395 3.73 14.00 13.53
N ASP A 396 4.79 14.78 13.81
CA ASP A 396 4.75 16.24 13.97
C ASP A 396 5.63 16.92 12.91
N TYR A 397 4.98 17.32 11.81
CA TYR A 397 5.63 18.00 10.69
C TYR A 397 6.27 19.33 11.11
N ALA A 398 5.60 20.13 11.95
CA ALA A 398 6.08 21.46 12.33
C ALA A 398 7.33 21.40 13.21
N ARG A 399 7.46 20.36 14.04
CA ARG A 399 8.69 20.08 14.78
C ARG A 399 9.80 19.60 13.87
N GLU A 400 9.48 18.74 12.90
CA GLU A 400 10.45 18.19 11.96
C GLU A 400 11.05 19.28 11.05
N GLU A 401 10.25 20.25 10.60
CA GLU A 401 10.68 21.39 9.78
C GLU A 401 11.68 22.30 10.49
N LYS A 402 11.64 22.37 11.84
CA LYS A 402 12.60 23.13 12.65
C LYS A 402 13.93 22.40 12.87
N ASN A 403 14.03 21.13 12.49
CA ASN A 403 15.21 20.31 12.73
C ASN A 403 16.10 20.23 11.49
N GLU A 404 16.99 21.21 11.33
CA GLU A 404 17.90 21.34 10.17
C GLU A 404 18.98 20.23 10.08
N SER A 405 19.10 19.35 11.09
CA SER A 405 20.25 18.47 11.26
C SER A 405 20.20 17.11 10.53
N ARG A 406 19.22 16.86 9.65
CA ARG A 406 18.92 15.50 9.12
C ARG A 406 19.28 15.28 7.65
N HIS A 407 20.42 15.78 7.22
CA HIS A 407 20.98 15.43 5.92
C HIS A 407 21.37 13.95 5.86
N VAL A 408 20.92 13.27 4.81
CA VAL A 408 21.29 11.88 4.51
C VAL A 408 21.89 11.83 3.12
N LYS A 409 22.90 10.98 2.96
CA LYS A 409 23.50 10.68 1.65
C LYS A 409 23.02 9.33 1.18
N VAL A 410 22.54 9.28 -0.06
CA VAL A 410 22.27 8.02 -0.77
C VAL A 410 23.33 7.86 -1.85
N SER A 411 23.90 6.66 -1.94
CA SER A 411 24.88 6.32 -2.97
C SER A 411 24.35 5.25 -3.93
N LEU A 412 24.76 5.34 -5.19
CA LEU A 412 24.60 4.31 -6.22
C LEU A 412 25.89 3.51 -6.50
N ASP A 413 26.93 3.69 -5.68
CA ASP A 413 28.25 3.08 -5.92
C ASP A 413 28.20 1.53 -6.00
N ASP A 414 27.21 0.90 -5.36
CA ASP A 414 27.01 -0.56 -5.38
C ASP A 414 26.33 -1.10 -6.66
N PHE A 415 25.89 -0.21 -7.56
CA PHE A 415 25.10 -0.57 -8.75
C PHE A 415 25.87 -0.41 -10.07
N ASP A 416 27.18 -0.66 -10.05
CA ASP A 416 28.06 -0.63 -11.24
C ASP A 416 27.98 0.69 -12.04
N PRO A 417 28.22 1.86 -11.41
CA PRO A 417 28.15 3.14 -12.10
C PRO A 417 29.21 3.26 -13.20
N THR A 418 28.86 3.89 -14.30
CA THR A 418 29.81 4.25 -15.37
C THR A 418 30.59 5.52 -15.00
N PRO A 419 31.76 5.76 -15.61
CA PRO A 419 32.47 7.04 -15.45
C PRO A 419 31.58 8.22 -15.84
N GLY A 420 31.52 9.23 -14.98
CA GLY A 420 30.72 10.44 -15.21
C GLY A 420 29.29 10.38 -14.64
N MET A 421 28.84 9.23 -14.12
CA MET A 421 27.59 9.19 -13.35
C MET A 421 27.70 9.92 -12.02
N GLN A 422 26.68 10.69 -11.67
CA GLN A 422 26.48 11.15 -10.31
C GLN A 422 25.92 10.00 -9.48
N THR A 423 26.73 9.48 -8.56
CA THR A 423 26.30 8.37 -7.71
C THR A 423 25.80 8.84 -6.35
N LYS A 424 26.13 10.06 -5.93
CA LYS A 424 25.85 10.58 -4.59
C LYS A 424 24.78 11.66 -4.63
N PHE A 425 23.74 11.45 -3.84
CA PHE A 425 22.64 12.37 -3.64
C PHE A 425 22.65 12.84 -2.20
N ASP A 426 22.60 14.16 -2.02
CA ASP A 426 22.36 14.80 -0.74
C ASP A 426 20.86 15.08 -0.61
N ILE A 427 20.25 14.53 0.44
CA ILE A 427 18.81 14.66 0.71
C ILE A 427 18.63 15.25 2.11
N ASP A 428 17.83 16.30 2.19
CA ASP A 428 17.62 17.17 3.35
C ASP A 428 16.20 17.02 3.92
N THR A 429 15.48 18.12 4.10
CA THR A 429 14.06 18.16 4.49
C THR A 429 13.14 17.52 3.45
N SER A 430 13.58 17.41 2.19
CA SER A 430 12.80 16.78 1.11
C SER A 430 12.32 15.36 1.41
N ARG A 431 12.99 14.64 2.33
CA ARG A 431 12.62 13.31 2.83
C ARG A 431 11.21 13.21 3.41
N PHE A 432 10.74 14.26 4.07
CA PHE A 432 9.41 14.30 4.67
C PHE A 432 8.49 15.33 4.02
N MET A 433 9.04 16.39 3.40
CA MET A 433 8.23 17.35 2.65
C MET A 433 7.53 16.70 1.46
N CYS A 434 8.17 15.73 0.80
CA CYS A 434 7.59 15.06 -0.35
C CYS A 434 6.34 14.25 0.00
N THR A 435 6.21 13.80 1.27
CA THR A 435 5.11 12.96 1.74
C THR A 435 3.97 13.77 2.38
N GLU A 436 4.25 14.97 2.90
CA GLU A 436 3.26 15.82 3.57
C GLU A 436 2.06 16.19 2.70
N GLY A 437 2.25 16.24 1.37
CA GLY A 437 1.15 16.50 0.45
C GLY A 437 0.05 15.44 0.46
N LEU A 438 0.30 14.23 0.98
CA LEU A 438 -0.76 13.25 1.26
C LEU A 438 -1.77 13.78 2.29
N PHE A 439 -1.33 14.58 3.26
CA PHE A 439 -2.18 15.13 4.32
C PHE A 439 -2.57 16.58 4.05
N ARG A 440 -1.73 17.32 3.34
CA ARG A 440 -1.93 18.73 2.98
C ARG A 440 -1.61 18.93 1.50
N PRO A 441 -2.50 18.57 0.55
CA PRO A 441 -2.22 18.60 -0.89
C PRO A 441 -1.74 19.94 -1.45
N LYS A 442 -2.06 21.05 -0.77
CA LYS A 442 -1.54 22.39 -1.09
C LYS A 442 -0.01 22.46 -1.08
N LYS A 443 0.68 21.61 -0.31
CA LYS A 443 2.16 21.47 -0.34
C LYS A 443 2.67 20.95 -1.68
N TRP A 444 1.85 20.25 -2.45
CA TRP A 444 2.10 19.88 -3.84
C TRP A 444 1.53 20.88 -4.84
N GLY A 445 0.97 22.00 -4.40
CA GLY A 445 0.26 22.96 -5.26
C GLY A 445 -1.09 22.46 -5.76
N ILE A 446 -1.67 21.43 -5.13
CA ILE A 446 -2.94 20.83 -5.52
C ILE A 446 -4.03 21.32 -4.55
N ASP A 447 -5.13 21.85 -5.09
CA ASP A 447 -6.30 22.20 -4.28
C ASP A 447 -7.23 20.98 -4.14
N ALA A 448 -6.92 20.13 -3.17
CA ALA A 448 -7.67 18.92 -2.88
C ALA A 448 -7.65 18.60 -1.37
N LYS A 449 -8.48 17.64 -0.98
CA LYS A 449 -8.57 17.14 0.40
C LYS A 449 -7.43 16.17 0.70
N GLY A 450 -6.94 16.21 1.93
CA GLY A 450 -5.93 15.27 2.40
C GLY A 450 -6.50 13.86 2.58
N LEU A 451 -5.61 12.87 2.66
CA LEU A 451 -5.93 11.44 2.78
C LEU A 451 -6.93 11.16 3.91
N HIS A 452 -6.66 11.64 5.13
CA HIS A 452 -7.55 11.51 6.29
C HIS A 452 -8.97 12.06 6.03
N GLN A 453 -9.10 13.19 5.33
CA GLN A 453 -10.41 13.78 4.99
C GLN A 453 -11.14 12.93 3.95
N LEU A 454 -10.43 12.44 2.93
CA LEU A 454 -11.01 11.57 1.90
C LEU A 454 -11.50 10.24 2.49
N ILE A 455 -10.74 9.66 3.42
CA ILE A 455 -11.17 8.46 4.16
C ILE A 455 -12.43 8.74 4.97
N HIS A 456 -12.45 9.84 5.71
CA HIS A 456 -13.63 10.24 6.47
C HIS A 456 -14.86 10.41 5.57
N GLU A 457 -14.70 10.99 4.38
CA GLU A 457 -15.78 11.13 3.40
C GLU A 457 -16.27 9.79 2.85
N ALA A 458 -15.36 8.88 2.50
CA ALA A 458 -15.72 7.53 2.09
C ALA A 458 -16.52 6.79 3.17
N VAL A 459 -16.12 6.92 4.44
CA VAL A 459 -16.86 6.33 5.56
C VAL A 459 -18.23 7.02 5.74
N LEU A 460 -18.34 8.33 5.58
CA LEU A 460 -19.63 9.03 5.64
C LEU A 460 -20.58 8.64 4.50
N GLN A 461 -20.06 8.33 3.31
CA GLN A 461 -20.88 7.82 2.20
C GLN A 461 -21.29 6.35 2.38
N SER A 462 -20.71 5.65 3.35
CA SER A 462 -21.09 4.29 3.70
C SER A 462 -22.31 4.26 4.64
N PRO A 463 -23.06 3.13 4.69
CA PRO A 463 -24.23 2.98 5.57
C PRO A 463 -23.92 3.31 7.03
N ILE A 464 -24.82 4.04 7.69
CA ILE A 464 -24.59 4.60 9.04
C ILE A 464 -24.17 3.56 10.08
N ASP A 465 -24.78 2.37 10.04
CA ASP A 465 -24.53 1.28 10.99
C ASP A 465 -23.13 0.67 10.85
N SER A 466 -22.51 0.82 9.68
CA SER A 466 -21.17 0.27 9.39
C SER A 466 -20.04 1.23 9.75
N ARG A 467 -20.31 2.53 9.91
CA ARG A 467 -19.27 3.58 10.00
C ARG A 467 -18.33 3.39 11.18
N ARG A 468 -18.85 3.02 12.35
CA ARG A 468 -18.04 2.73 13.54
C ARG A 468 -17.06 1.58 13.28
N THR A 469 -17.52 0.53 12.61
CA THR A 469 -16.70 -0.61 12.21
C THR A 469 -15.65 -0.21 11.17
N LEU A 470 -16.02 0.59 10.18
CA LEU A 470 -15.10 1.06 9.13
C LEU A 470 -13.95 1.92 9.68
N TYR A 471 -14.21 2.81 10.64
CA TYR A 471 -13.15 3.62 11.28
C TYR A 471 -12.15 2.78 12.08
N ARG A 472 -12.58 1.63 12.62
CA ARG A 472 -11.72 0.69 13.36
C ARG A 472 -10.92 -0.24 12.44
N ASN A 473 -11.37 -0.38 11.19
CA ASN A 473 -10.86 -1.38 10.27
C ASN A 473 -10.33 -0.71 9.00
N ILE A 474 -9.33 0.16 9.16
CA ILE A 474 -8.64 0.81 8.02
C ILE A 474 -7.38 0.01 7.72
N TYR A 475 -7.19 -0.45 6.48
CA TYR A 475 -6.07 -1.31 6.10
C TYR A 475 -5.22 -0.65 5.03
N LEU A 476 -3.92 -0.51 5.30
CA LEU A 476 -2.98 0.01 4.30
C LEU A 476 -2.48 -1.10 3.37
N ALA A 477 -2.38 -0.79 2.08
CA ALA A 477 -1.80 -1.64 1.04
C ALA A 477 -1.10 -0.81 -0.04
N GLY A 478 -0.32 -1.48 -0.90
CA GLY A 478 0.40 -0.83 -1.99
C GLY A 478 1.80 -0.35 -1.62
N GLY A 479 2.64 -0.07 -2.61
CA GLY A 479 4.07 0.21 -2.41
C GLY A 479 4.37 1.48 -1.62
N ALA A 480 3.64 2.57 -1.86
CA ALA A 480 3.83 3.82 -1.11
C ALA A 480 3.27 3.75 0.32
N SER A 481 2.45 2.74 0.63
CA SER A 481 2.02 2.54 2.02
C SER A 481 3.16 2.13 2.96
N LEU A 482 4.30 1.68 2.42
CA LEU A 482 5.50 1.25 3.15
C LEU A 482 6.33 2.42 3.72
N MET A 483 5.90 3.67 3.54
CA MET A 483 6.59 4.82 4.09
C MET A 483 6.52 4.80 5.64
N PRO A 484 7.66 4.83 6.34
CA PRO A 484 7.67 4.82 7.80
C PRO A 484 6.89 6.00 8.39
N GLY A 485 6.07 5.76 9.42
CA GLY A 485 5.27 6.79 10.11
C GLY A 485 3.91 7.11 9.46
N LEU A 486 3.62 6.54 8.28
CA LEU A 486 2.37 6.83 7.56
C LEU A 486 1.13 6.40 8.36
N ALA A 487 1.15 5.22 8.96
CA ALA A 487 0.02 4.68 9.72
C ALA A 487 -0.26 5.50 10.99
N GLU A 488 0.80 5.89 11.71
CA GLU A 488 0.76 6.74 12.90
C GLU A 488 0.17 8.10 12.58
N LYS A 489 0.71 8.78 11.55
CA LYS A 489 0.22 10.07 11.11
C LYS A 489 -1.23 10.00 10.65
N LEU A 490 -1.60 8.96 9.90
CA LEU A 490 -2.95 8.80 9.39
C LEU A 490 -3.98 8.64 10.51
N GLU A 491 -3.72 7.78 11.48
CA GLU A 491 -4.62 7.60 12.62
C GLU A 491 -4.70 8.87 13.48
N GLN A 492 -3.57 9.55 13.69
CA GLN A 492 -3.54 10.83 14.40
C GLN A 492 -4.45 11.85 13.69
N GLU A 493 -4.28 12.05 12.38
CA GLU A 493 -5.08 13.00 11.61
C GLU A 493 -6.57 12.61 11.59
N LEU A 494 -6.89 11.32 11.47
CA LEU A 494 -8.27 10.83 11.55
C LEU A 494 -8.90 11.09 12.92
N SER A 495 -8.15 10.88 14.01
CA SER A 495 -8.64 11.12 15.37
C SER A 495 -9.01 12.59 15.64
N THR A 496 -8.50 13.54 14.84
CA THR A 496 -8.87 14.96 14.95
C THR A 496 -10.22 15.30 14.33
N ILE A 497 -10.70 14.50 13.39
CA ILE A 497 -11.94 14.76 12.64
C ILE A 497 -13.06 13.76 12.97
N VAL A 498 -12.71 12.58 13.48
CA VAL A 498 -13.66 11.56 13.92
C VAL A 498 -14.09 11.85 15.37
N PRO A 499 -15.38 11.68 15.74
CA PRO A 499 -15.83 11.84 17.12
C PRO A 499 -15.00 10.99 18.10
N ASN A 500 -14.60 11.58 19.22
CA ASN A 500 -13.76 10.93 20.24
C ASN A 500 -14.34 9.62 20.81
N THR A 501 -15.64 9.38 20.66
CA THR A 501 -16.34 8.15 21.05
C THR A 501 -16.01 6.97 20.13
N ILE A 502 -15.59 7.23 18.89
CA ILE A 502 -15.20 6.22 17.92
C ILE A 502 -13.68 6.05 17.98
N HIS A 503 -13.22 4.81 18.14
CA HIS A 503 -11.80 4.50 18.01
C HIS A 503 -11.45 4.37 16.53
N THR A 504 -10.51 5.18 16.06
CA THR A 504 -9.90 5.02 14.74
C THR A 504 -8.67 4.13 14.83
N GLN A 505 -8.58 3.15 13.95
CA GLN A 505 -7.46 2.21 13.93
C GLN A 505 -7.01 1.95 12.49
N VAL A 506 -5.71 2.12 12.27
CA VAL A 506 -5.03 1.85 11.00
C VAL A 506 -4.15 0.62 11.15
N ASN A 507 -4.51 -0.44 10.43
CA ASN A 507 -3.89 -1.75 10.42
C ASN A 507 -2.84 -1.84 9.31
N ILE A 508 -1.69 -2.39 9.68
CA ILE A 508 -0.56 -2.61 8.77
C ILE A 508 -0.02 -4.02 8.95
N SER A 509 0.28 -4.67 7.83
CA SER A 509 1.08 -5.89 7.79
C SER A 509 2.48 -5.58 7.26
N PRO A 510 3.54 -6.25 7.77
CA PRO A 510 4.89 -6.14 7.18
C PRO A 510 4.94 -6.67 5.74
N TRP A 511 3.94 -7.45 5.32
CA TRP A 511 3.84 -8.07 3.99
C TRP A 511 2.88 -7.34 3.05
N ARG A 512 2.33 -6.19 3.47
CA ARG A 512 1.25 -5.51 2.74
C ARG A 512 1.61 -5.03 1.33
N TYR A 513 2.91 -5.05 0.98
CA TYR A 513 3.35 -4.83 -0.39
C TYR A 513 2.78 -5.86 -1.36
N ASN A 514 2.53 -7.07 -0.87
CA ASN A 514 1.99 -8.20 -1.62
C ASN A 514 0.60 -8.60 -1.10
N ALA A 515 -0.16 -7.69 -0.45
CA ALA A 515 -1.44 -8.03 0.16
C ALA A 515 -2.47 -8.60 -0.82
N ALA A 516 -2.63 -7.97 -1.99
CA ALA A 516 -3.54 -8.47 -3.02
C ALA A 516 -3.12 -9.86 -3.52
N TYR A 517 -1.84 -10.06 -3.83
CA TYR A 517 -1.27 -11.36 -4.20
C TYR A 517 -1.47 -12.45 -3.13
N LEU A 518 -1.26 -12.12 -1.85
CA LEU A 518 -1.44 -13.07 -0.73
C LEU A 518 -2.91 -13.41 -0.53
N GLY A 519 -3.80 -12.42 -0.59
CA GLY A 519 -5.24 -12.64 -0.56
C GLY A 519 -5.74 -13.50 -1.72
N ALA A 520 -5.14 -13.35 -2.90
CA ALA A 520 -5.46 -14.16 -4.07
C ALA A 520 -5.13 -15.65 -3.85
N GLN A 521 -4.11 -15.98 -3.07
CA GLN A 521 -3.80 -17.38 -2.71
C GLN A 521 -4.87 -18.00 -1.84
N ILE A 522 -5.47 -17.23 -0.93
CA ILE A 522 -6.57 -17.70 -0.08
C ILE A 522 -7.79 -18.05 -0.95
N VAL A 523 -8.15 -17.16 -1.88
CA VAL A 523 -9.28 -17.41 -2.78
C VAL A 523 -8.98 -18.55 -3.76
N ALA A 524 -7.75 -18.61 -4.28
CA ALA A 524 -7.33 -19.61 -5.25
C ALA A 524 -7.21 -21.03 -4.67
N SER A 525 -6.95 -21.16 -3.37
CA SER A 525 -6.87 -22.45 -2.65
C SER A 525 -8.24 -23.01 -2.25
N ALA A 526 -9.32 -22.27 -2.48
CA ALA A 526 -10.66 -22.78 -2.25
C ALA A 526 -10.98 -23.92 -3.23
N SER A 527 -11.59 -25.01 -2.73
CA SER A 527 -11.98 -26.16 -3.56
C SER A 527 -12.97 -25.83 -4.68
N THR A 528 -13.68 -24.71 -4.54
CA THR A 528 -14.66 -24.18 -5.51
C THR A 528 -14.08 -23.09 -6.41
N PHE A 529 -12.76 -22.83 -6.38
CA PHE A 529 -12.16 -21.76 -7.19
C PHE A 529 -12.45 -21.95 -8.69
N SER A 530 -12.44 -23.18 -9.19
CA SER A 530 -12.78 -23.50 -10.58
C SER A 530 -14.18 -23.01 -10.98
N ASP A 531 -15.12 -22.99 -10.04
CA ASP A 531 -16.52 -22.60 -10.31
C ASP A 531 -16.65 -21.08 -10.48
N SER A 532 -15.67 -20.32 -9.99
CA SER A 532 -15.58 -18.87 -10.18
C SER A 532 -14.86 -18.47 -11.47
N CYS A 533 -14.23 -19.42 -12.16
CA CYS A 533 -13.48 -19.16 -13.38
C CYS A 533 -14.38 -19.16 -14.62
N VAL A 534 -13.99 -18.34 -15.60
CA VAL A 534 -14.60 -18.25 -16.92
C VAL A 534 -13.68 -18.90 -17.95
N THR A 535 -14.22 -19.81 -18.77
CA THR A 535 -13.50 -20.41 -19.90
C THR A 535 -13.59 -19.55 -21.16
N SER A 536 -12.72 -19.82 -22.15
CA SER A 536 -12.79 -19.16 -23.47
C SER A 536 -14.18 -19.28 -24.13
N GLU A 537 -14.85 -20.43 -23.98
CA GLU A 537 -16.19 -20.67 -24.53
C GLU A 537 -17.28 -19.89 -23.80
N GLN A 538 -17.13 -19.69 -22.48
CA GLN A 538 -18.10 -18.97 -21.64
C GLN A 538 -17.93 -17.44 -21.73
N LEU A 539 -16.77 -16.95 -22.18
CA LEU A 539 -16.41 -15.53 -22.18
C LEU A 539 -17.45 -14.64 -22.86
N PRO A 540 -17.99 -14.94 -24.07
CA PRO A 540 -18.99 -14.08 -24.70
C PRO A 540 -20.26 -13.91 -23.85
N LYS A 541 -20.73 -14.99 -23.22
CA LYS A 541 -21.92 -14.96 -22.35
C LYS A 541 -21.64 -14.18 -21.07
N PHE A 542 -20.46 -14.37 -20.47
CA PHE A 542 -20.03 -13.64 -19.27
C PHE A 542 -19.97 -12.12 -19.53
N LEU A 543 -19.45 -11.69 -20.67
CA LEU A 543 -19.38 -10.27 -21.02
C LEU A 543 -20.77 -9.64 -21.24
N ALA A 544 -21.70 -10.38 -21.86
CA ALA A 544 -23.07 -9.91 -22.01
C ALA A 544 -23.77 -9.73 -20.64
N GLN A 545 -23.49 -10.61 -19.67
CA GLN A 545 -24.02 -10.48 -18.31
C GLN A 545 -23.44 -9.25 -17.60
N LEU A 546 -22.14 -9.01 -17.72
CA LEU A 546 -21.48 -7.84 -17.11
C LEU A 546 -22.00 -6.49 -17.62
N GLN A 547 -22.56 -6.43 -18.83
CA GLN A 547 -23.16 -5.22 -19.41
C GLN A 547 -24.62 -5.00 -19.01
N SER A 548 -25.25 -5.99 -18.37
CA SER A 548 -26.67 -5.95 -17.98
C SER A 548 -26.91 -5.44 -16.56
N PHE A 549 -25.83 -5.20 -15.81
CA PHE A 549 -25.80 -4.57 -14.49
C PHE A 549 -25.19 -3.17 -14.63
#